data_AF-A0A2R6N6D5-F1
#
_entry.id   AF-A0A2R6N6D5-F1
#
_cell.length_a   1.000
_cell.length_b   1.000
_cell.length_c   1.000
_cell.angle_alpha   90.00
_cell.angle_beta   90.00
_cell.angle_gamma   90.00
#
_symmetry.space_group_name_H-M   'P 1'
#
loop_
_entity.id
_entity.type
_entity.pdbx_description
1 polymer ?
#
loop_
_entity_poly.entity_id
_entity_poly.type
_entity_poly.pdbx_seq_one_letter_code
_entity_poly.pdbx_strand_id
1 'polypeptide(L)'
;MDGPIEVGQFEEGRHCNYWALDPTIQRELRRVYTEEEFEWAEPRLEEFGEVVGHTIADNADYIATHGPELHTYDKHGEVQNFVRYPAEQFEDEELAYEAGIVADAF
;
A
#
# COMPACT_ATOMS: atom_id res chain seq x y z
N MET A 1 11.39 -17.97 10.99
CA MET A 1 10.69 -17.50 12.19
C MET A 1 9.33 -18.17 12.19
N ASP A 2 9.09 -19.14 13.06
CA ASP A 2 7.82 -19.89 13.15
C ASP A 2 7.15 -19.54 14.48
N GLY A 3 6.30 -18.53 14.47
CA GLY A 3 5.55 -18.04 15.64
C GLY A 3 4.61 -16.90 15.24
N PRO A 4 3.58 -16.59 16.05
CA PRO A 4 2.71 -15.44 15.82
C PRO A 4 3.53 -14.14 15.79
N ILE A 5 3.09 -13.19 14.97
CA ILE A 5 3.70 -11.86 14.88
C ILE A 5 3.54 -11.16 16.22
N GLU A 6 4.65 -10.79 16.85
CA GLU A 6 4.66 -9.98 18.07
C GLU A 6 4.40 -8.52 17.71
N VAL A 7 3.13 -8.18 17.46
CA VAL A 7 2.69 -6.89 16.90
C VAL A 7 3.10 -5.68 17.75
N GLY A 8 3.24 -5.85 19.07
CA GLY A 8 3.57 -4.77 19.99
C GLY A 8 5.01 -4.26 19.89
N GLN A 9 5.88 -4.89 19.09
CA GLN A 9 7.26 -4.42 18.85
C GLN A 9 7.36 -3.40 17.71
N PHE A 10 6.31 -3.25 16.90
CA PHE A 10 6.32 -2.37 15.73
C PHE A 10 5.67 -1.04 16.09
N GLU A 11 6.33 0.06 15.72
CA GLU A 11 5.80 1.41 15.89
C GLU A 11 4.75 1.68 14.80
N GLU A 12 3.48 1.45 15.15
CA GLU A 12 2.31 1.70 14.27
C GLU A 12 2.32 0.92 12.94
N GLY A 13 3.13 -0.14 12.86
CA GLY A 13 3.30 -0.91 11.62
C GLY A 13 4.16 -0.19 10.58
N ARG A 14 4.95 0.81 10.97
CA ARG A 14 5.88 1.51 10.08
C ARG A 14 7.26 0.86 10.09
N HIS A 15 8.01 1.16 9.04
CA HIS A 15 9.42 0.80 8.85
C HIS A 15 9.68 -0.70 8.94
N CYS A 16 8.78 -1.50 8.37
CA CYS A 16 8.90 -2.94 8.31
C CYS A 16 8.39 -3.50 6.99
N ASN A 17 8.90 -4.66 6.60
CA ASN A 17 8.46 -5.31 5.37
C ASN A 17 7.24 -6.20 5.64
N TYR A 18 6.08 -5.84 5.09
CA TYR A 18 4.83 -6.55 5.37
C TYR A 18 4.82 -7.99 4.85
N TRP A 19 5.52 -8.25 3.74
CA TRP A 19 5.70 -9.62 3.24
C TRP A 19 6.57 -10.45 4.18
N ALA A 20 7.72 -9.93 4.58
CA ALA A 20 8.65 -10.64 5.46
C ALA A 20 8.04 -10.91 6.85
N LEU A 21 7.14 -10.05 7.30
CA LEU A 21 6.48 -10.17 8.59
C LEU A 21 5.36 -11.21 8.65
N ASP A 22 4.73 -11.57 7.52
CA ASP A 22 3.59 -12.49 7.52
C ASP A 22 3.98 -13.90 7.03
N PRO A 23 4.41 -14.81 7.93
CA PRO A 23 4.68 -16.19 7.55
C PRO A 23 3.41 -16.96 7.15
N THR A 24 2.22 -16.47 7.51
CA THR A 24 0.96 -17.13 7.16
C THR A 24 0.67 -16.93 5.68
N ILE A 25 0.75 -15.71 5.15
CA ILE A 25 0.55 -15.48 3.71
C ILE A 25 1.62 -16.18 2.88
N GLN A 26 2.89 -16.16 3.33
CA GLN A 26 3.98 -16.90 2.66
C GLN A 26 3.66 -18.40 2.57
N ARG A 27 3.20 -19.01 3.66
CA ARG A 27 2.82 -20.43 3.69
C ARG A 27 1.63 -20.72 2.78
N GLU A 28 0.60 -19.86 2.79
CA GLU A 28 -0.58 -20.06 1.95
C GLU A 28 -0.25 -19.92 0.47
N LEU A 29 0.57 -18.94 0.07
CA LEU A 29 1.00 -18.79 -1.32
C LEU A 29 1.85 -19.97 -1.79
N ARG A 30 2.79 -20.47 -0.98
CA ARG A 30 3.54 -21.71 -1.29
C ARG A 30 2.64 -22.94 -1.44
N ARG A 31 1.44 -22.92 -0.85
CA ARG A 31 0.46 -24.02 -0.97
C ARG A 31 -0.40 -23.90 -2.23
N VAL A 32 -0.72 -22.67 -2.64
CA VAL A 32 -1.69 -22.40 -3.71
C VAL A 32 -1.01 -22.23 -5.07
N TYR A 33 0.14 -21.58 -5.12
CA TYR A 33 0.88 -21.34 -6.36
C TYR A 33 1.68 -22.58 -6.77
N THR A 34 1.89 -22.72 -8.07
CA THR A 34 2.96 -23.57 -8.58
C THR A 34 4.33 -22.99 -8.20
N GLU A 35 5.38 -23.81 -8.27
CA GLU A 35 6.74 -23.35 -7.98
C GLU A 35 7.14 -22.16 -8.86
N GLU A 36 6.83 -22.23 -10.17
CA GLU A 36 7.16 -21.16 -11.12
C GLU A 36 6.40 -19.85 -10.82
N GLU A 37 5.11 -19.94 -10.49
CA GLU A 37 4.33 -18.76 -10.07
C GLU A 37 4.85 -18.18 -8.75
N PHE A 38 5.27 -19.03 -7.80
CA PHE A 38 5.82 -18.59 -6.53
C PHE A 38 7.19 -17.93 -6.70
N GLU A 39 8.10 -18.52 -7.49
CA GLU A 39 9.40 -17.94 -7.83
C GLU A 39 9.25 -16.57 -8.52
N TRP A 40 8.20 -16.39 -9.33
CA TRP A 40 7.87 -15.10 -9.92
C TRP A 40 7.28 -14.10 -8.91
N ALA A 41 6.41 -14.55 -8.02
CA ALA A 41 5.65 -13.69 -7.11
C ALA A 41 6.46 -13.24 -5.88
N GLU A 42 7.23 -14.13 -5.26
CA GLU A 42 7.96 -13.88 -4.00
C GLU A 42 8.79 -12.59 -4.02
N PRO A 43 9.69 -12.34 -4.99
CA PRO A 43 10.49 -11.11 -5.00
C PRO A 43 9.64 -9.84 -5.20
N ARG A 44 8.51 -9.92 -5.93
CA ARG A 44 7.61 -8.77 -6.15
C ARG A 44 6.81 -8.45 -4.91
N LEU A 45 6.34 -9.47 -4.19
CA LEU A 45 5.63 -9.33 -2.93
C LEU A 45 6.56 -8.80 -1.84
N GLU A 46 7.83 -9.22 -1.83
CA GLU A 46 8.85 -8.70 -0.93
C GLU A 46 9.14 -7.22 -1.19
N GLU A 47 9.37 -6.84 -2.45
CA GLU A 47 9.60 -5.45 -2.86
C GLU A 47 8.38 -4.57 -2.52
N PHE A 48 7.17 -5.02 -2.88
CA PHE A 48 5.96 -4.28 -2.59
C PHE A 48 5.69 -4.18 -1.08
N GLY A 49 5.94 -5.26 -0.33
CA GLY A 49 5.84 -5.27 1.13
C GLY A 49 6.77 -4.27 1.81
N GLU A 50 7.94 -3.99 1.22
CA GLU A 50 8.86 -2.95 1.69
C GLU A 50 8.27 -1.55 1.49
N VAL A 51 7.78 -1.27 0.27
CA VAL A 51 7.16 0.01 -0.11
C VAL A 51 5.94 0.28 0.77
N VAL A 52 5.11 -0.75 0.99
CA VAL A 52 3.90 -0.63 1.80
C VAL A 52 4.22 -0.23 3.24
N GLY A 53 5.13 -0.94 3.90
CA GLY A 53 5.42 -0.67 5.31
C GLY A 53 6.35 0.51 5.56
N HIS A 54 6.89 1.16 4.52
CA HIS A 54 7.69 2.37 4.64
C HIS A 54 6.96 3.58 4.05
N THR A 55 7.04 3.78 2.74
CA THR A 55 6.54 5.00 2.09
C THR A 55 5.01 5.11 2.21
N ILE A 56 4.28 4.04 1.89
CA ILE A 56 2.81 4.09 1.93
C ILE A 56 2.31 4.18 3.38
N ALA A 57 2.94 3.50 4.33
CA ALA A 57 2.58 3.62 5.75
C ALA A 57 2.78 5.06 6.26
N ASP A 58 3.89 5.71 5.87
CA ASP A 58 4.17 7.10 6.23
C ASP A 58 3.14 8.07 5.62
N ASN A 59 2.85 7.90 4.32
CA ASN A 59 1.87 8.66 3.58
C ASN A 59 0.45 8.47 4.15
N ALA A 60 0.07 7.25 4.48
CA ALA A 60 -1.25 6.90 4.98
C ALA A 60 -1.61 7.66 6.27
N ASP A 61 -0.70 7.78 7.24
CA ASP A 61 -1.03 8.56 8.45
C ASP A 61 -1.05 10.06 8.19
N TYR A 62 -0.22 10.55 7.25
CA TYR A 62 -0.31 11.94 6.82
C TYR A 62 -1.67 12.23 6.18
N ILE A 63 -2.13 11.38 5.25
CA ILE A 63 -3.43 11.48 4.57
C ILE A 63 -4.59 11.37 5.56
N ALA A 64 -4.49 10.44 6.53
CA ALA A 64 -5.50 10.29 7.59
C ALA A 64 -5.68 11.58 8.40
N THR A 65 -4.60 12.35 8.57
CA THR A 65 -4.64 13.65 9.26
C THR A 65 -5.05 14.80 8.34
N HIS A 66 -4.69 14.75 7.06
CA HIS A 66 -4.84 15.83 6.08
C HIS A 66 -5.73 15.43 4.89
N GLY A 67 -6.93 14.92 5.17
CA GLY A 67 -7.81 14.38 4.14
C GLY A 67 -8.25 15.36 3.03
N PRO A 68 -9.03 14.87 2.03
CA PRO A 68 -9.41 15.66 0.86
C PRO A 68 -10.26 16.89 1.18
N GLU A 69 -10.07 17.95 0.40
CA GLU A 69 -10.81 19.22 0.50
C GLU A 69 -11.69 19.47 -0.74
N LEU A 70 -12.98 19.76 -0.52
CA LEU A 70 -13.90 20.12 -1.59
C LEU A 70 -13.89 21.63 -1.85
N HIS A 71 -13.57 22.00 -3.08
CA HIS A 71 -13.70 23.34 -3.64
C HIS A 71 -14.91 23.38 -4.58
N THR A 72 -16.08 23.74 -4.06
CA THR A 72 -17.35 23.76 -4.83
C THR A 72 -17.33 24.77 -5.97
N TYR A 73 -16.79 25.96 -5.72
CA TYR A 73 -16.79 27.09 -6.66
C TYR A 73 -15.38 27.46 -7.07
N ASP A 74 -15.22 27.97 -8.30
CA ASP A 74 -13.97 28.56 -8.77
C ASP A 74 -13.83 30.03 -8.33
N LYS A 75 -12.75 30.69 -8.75
CA LYS A 75 -12.48 32.10 -8.42
C LYS A 75 -13.49 33.10 -9.02
N HIS A 76 -14.33 32.65 -9.97
CA HIS A 76 -15.36 33.44 -10.62
C HIS A 76 -16.76 33.16 -10.07
N GLY A 77 -16.91 32.20 -9.15
CA GLY A 77 -18.18 31.77 -8.58
C GLY A 77 -18.89 30.68 -9.39
N GLU A 78 -18.24 30.14 -10.41
CA GLU A 78 -18.78 29.05 -11.22
C GLU A 78 -18.62 27.72 -10.47
N VAL A 79 -19.60 26.82 -10.60
CA VAL A 79 -19.56 25.50 -9.95
C VAL A 79 -18.52 24.62 -10.64
N GLN A 80 -17.57 24.08 -9.87
CA GLN A 80 -16.53 23.16 -10.34
C GLN A 80 -16.51 21.80 -9.59
N ASN A 81 -16.89 21.78 -8.31
CA ASN A 81 -16.79 20.60 -7.44
C ASN A 81 -15.41 19.91 -7.48
N PHE A 82 -14.33 20.69 -7.45
CA PHE A 82 -12.97 20.17 -7.48
C PHE A 82 -12.59 19.63 -6.10
N VAL A 83 -12.08 18.41 -6.03
CA VAL A 83 -11.55 17.84 -4.78
C VAL A 83 -10.03 17.87 -4.84
N ARG A 84 -9.42 18.57 -3.88
CA ARG A 84 -7.96 18.58 -3.71
C ARG A 84 -7.57 17.45 -2.75
N TYR A 85 -6.70 16.56 -3.21
CA TYR A 85 -6.06 15.55 -2.38
C TYR A 85 -4.64 15.99 -2.00
N PRO A 86 -4.08 15.48 -0.88
CA PRO A 86 -2.65 15.58 -0.58
C PRO A 86 -1.77 14.98 -1.69
N ALA A 87 -0.51 15.39 -1.74
CA ALA A 87 0.43 14.84 -2.74
C ALA A 87 0.72 13.36 -2.47
N GLU A 88 0.76 13.00 -1.20
CA GLU A 88 0.96 11.67 -0.63
C GLU A 88 -0.08 10.67 -1.16
N GLN A 89 -1.32 11.11 -1.35
CA GLN A 89 -2.38 10.26 -1.92
C GLN A 89 -2.06 9.87 -3.37
N PHE A 90 -1.50 10.79 -4.17
CA PHE A 90 -1.15 10.51 -5.56
C PHE A 90 0.11 9.62 -5.66
N GLU A 91 1.07 9.80 -4.76
CA GLU A 91 2.25 8.93 -4.67
C GLU A 91 1.85 7.50 -4.31
N ASP A 92 0.95 7.31 -3.32
CA ASP A 92 0.45 5.98 -2.95
C ASP A 92 -0.28 5.29 -4.11
N GLU A 93 -1.07 6.05 -4.88
CA GLU A 93 -1.75 5.54 -6.08
C GLU A 93 -0.75 5.12 -7.16
N GLU A 94 0.27 5.92 -7.43
CA GLU A 94 1.34 5.58 -8.38
C GLU A 94 2.07 4.31 -7.94
N LEU A 95 2.56 4.27 -6.70
CA LEU A 95 3.28 3.12 -6.15
C LEU A 95 2.45 1.84 -6.19
N ALA A 96 1.16 1.91 -5.81
CA ALA A 96 0.28 0.75 -5.79
C ALA A 96 -0.08 0.26 -7.21
N TYR A 97 -0.39 1.17 -8.12
CA TYR A 97 -0.78 0.79 -9.48
C TYR A 97 0.40 0.33 -10.33
N GLU A 98 1.57 0.96 -10.19
CA GLU A 98 2.78 0.51 -10.88
C GLU A 98 3.28 -0.84 -10.36
N ALA A 99 3.02 -1.18 -9.09
CA ALA A 99 3.23 -2.52 -8.55
C ALA A 99 2.25 -3.57 -9.13
N GLY A 100 1.27 -3.15 -9.92
CA GLY A 100 0.38 -4.05 -10.66
C GLY A 100 -0.77 -4.62 -9.83
N ILE A 101 -1.16 -3.97 -8.72
CA ILE A 101 -2.18 -4.47 -7.79
C ILE A 101 -3.54 -4.80 -8.44
N VAL A 102 -3.85 -4.18 -9.59
CA VAL A 102 -5.06 -4.42 -10.39
C VAL A 102 -4.76 -4.66 -11.88
N ALA A 103 -3.51 -4.90 -12.27
CA ALA A 103 -3.10 -4.90 -13.68
C ALA A 103 -3.75 -6.03 -14.53
N ASP A 104 -4.28 -7.07 -13.89
CA ASP A 104 -4.95 -8.21 -14.55
C ASP A 104 -6.49 -8.22 -14.35
N ALA A 105 -7.08 -7.10 -13.90
CA ALA A 105 -8.51 -7.01 -13.58
C ALA A 105 -9.40 -6.55 -14.77
N PHE A 106 -8.88 -6.38 -15.99
CA PHE A 106 -9.62 -5.84 -17.14
C PHE A 106 -9.30 -6.51 -18.48
#